data_AF-A0A349N2T7-F1
#
_entry.id   AF-A0A349N2T7-F1
#
_cell.length_a   1.000
_cell.length_b   1.000
_cell.length_c   1.000
_cell.angle_alpha   90.00
_cell.angle_beta   90.00
_cell.angle_gamma   90.00
#
_symmetry.space_group_name_H-M   'P 1'
#
loop_
_entity.id
_entity.type
_entity.pdbx_description
1 polymer ?
#
loop_
_entity_poly.entity_id
_entity_poly.type
_entity_poly.pdbx_seq_one_letter_code
_entity_poly.pdbx_strand_id
1 'polypeptide(L)'
;MSEKNYHFETLQQHAGQVPDPATGARAVPIYQTTSYVFKDSQEAEDRFGLRSPGYIYGRLTNPTQDVFEKRIAALEGGTAAIALASGAAAVTYSILNLAGAGDEIVSASTLYGGTYELFLDTLPHLG
;
A
#
# COMPACT_ATOMS: atom_id res chain seq x y z
N MET A 1 18.20 -21.35 -0.48
CA MET A 1 17.02 -21.95 -1.14
C MET A 1 16.91 -21.30 -2.50
N SER A 2 16.79 -22.07 -3.59
CA SER A 2 16.57 -21.48 -4.92
C SER A 2 15.28 -20.65 -4.88
N GLU A 3 15.34 -19.37 -5.25
CA GLU A 3 14.13 -18.57 -5.42
C GLU A 3 13.29 -19.21 -6.52
N LYS A 4 12.11 -19.71 -6.14
CA LYS A 4 11.17 -20.25 -7.11
C LYS A 4 10.53 -19.07 -7.84
N ASN A 5 10.97 -18.83 -9.06
CA ASN A 5 10.30 -17.91 -9.98
C ASN A 5 9.00 -18.55 -10.46
N TYR A 6 7.91 -18.20 -9.78
CA TYR A 6 6.57 -18.59 -10.18
C TYR A 6 6.10 -17.77 -11.38
N HIS A 7 5.24 -18.35 -12.22
CA HIS A 7 4.61 -17.65 -13.33
C HIS A 7 3.57 -16.62 -12.83
N PHE A 8 3.26 -15.63 -13.67
CA PHE A 8 2.33 -14.53 -13.36
C PHE A 8 0.98 -15.04 -12.81
N GLU A 9 0.40 -16.07 -13.42
CA GLU A 9 -0.90 -16.64 -13.04
C GLU A 9 -0.84 -17.30 -11.65
N THR A 10 0.30 -17.88 -11.31
CA THR A 10 0.52 -18.47 -9.99
C THR A 10 0.62 -17.37 -8.93
N LEU A 11 1.35 -16.28 -9.23
CA LEU A 11 1.46 -15.11 -8.36
C LEU A 11 0.12 -14.41 -8.19
N GLN A 12 -0.64 -14.26 -9.27
CA GLN A 12 -1.95 -13.62 -9.27
C GLN A 12 -2.90 -14.31 -8.30
N GLN A 13 -2.84 -15.64 -8.22
CA GLN A 13 -3.69 -16.40 -7.32
C GLN A 13 -3.14 -16.53 -5.90
N HIS A 14 -1.81 -16.54 -5.70
CA HIS A 14 -1.20 -16.98 -4.45
C HIS A 14 -0.25 -16.00 -3.75
N ALA A 15 0.28 -15.00 -4.44
CA ALA A 15 1.20 -14.06 -3.82
C ALA A 15 0.52 -13.28 -2.69
N GLY A 16 1.30 -12.98 -1.65
CA GLY A 16 0.88 -12.20 -0.48
C GLY A 16 0.01 -12.93 0.54
N GLN A 17 -0.54 -14.12 0.24
CA GLN A 17 -1.46 -14.82 1.15
C GLN A 17 -0.89 -16.15 1.67
N VAL A 18 -1.21 -16.45 2.93
CA VAL A 18 -1.01 -17.74 3.56
C VAL A 18 -2.33 -18.17 4.21
N PRO A 19 -2.60 -19.48 4.40
CA PRO A 19 -3.77 -19.90 5.18
C PRO A 19 -3.81 -19.23 6.55
N ASP A 20 -5.00 -18.84 6.99
CA ASP A 20 -5.18 -18.20 8.30
C ASP A 20 -4.70 -19.13 9.43
N PRO A 21 -3.73 -18.73 10.26
CA PRO A 21 -3.19 -19.60 11.31
C PRO A 21 -4.19 -19.89 12.43
N ALA A 22 -5.23 -19.06 12.62
CA ALA A 22 -6.21 -19.26 13.67
C ALA A 22 -7.24 -20.35 13.33
N THR A 23 -7.65 -20.46 12.06
CA THR A 23 -8.75 -21.35 11.62
C THR A 23 -8.39 -22.31 10.50
N GLY A 24 -7.27 -22.09 9.82
CA GLY A 24 -6.88 -22.81 8.60
C GLY A 24 -7.59 -22.33 7.33
N ALA A 25 -8.37 -21.25 7.39
CA ALA A 25 -9.09 -20.72 6.22
C ALA A 25 -8.13 -20.37 5.07
N ARG A 26 -8.42 -20.86 3.87
CA ARG A 26 -7.59 -20.60 2.67
C ARG A 26 -7.88 -19.24 2.04
N ALA A 27 -9.14 -18.82 2.05
CA ALA A 27 -9.53 -17.48 1.63
C ALA A 27 -9.06 -16.46 2.68
N VAL A 28 -8.59 -15.30 2.21
CA VAL A 28 -8.16 -14.21 3.09
C VAL A 28 -9.35 -13.71 3.90
N PRO A 29 -9.31 -13.73 5.25
CA PRO A 29 -10.36 -13.14 6.05
C PRO A 29 -10.48 -11.63 5.81
N ILE A 30 -11.70 -11.10 5.91
CA ILE A 30 -11.96 -9.67 5.81
C ILE A 30 -11.79 -9.05 7.20
N TYR A 31 -10.67 -8.36 7.42
CA TYR A 31 -10.38 -7.63 8.64
C TYR A 31 -11.07 -6.26 8.62
N GLN A 32 -12.40 -6.27 8.73
CA GLN A 32 -13.26 -5.08 8.75
C GLN A 32 -13.19 -4.35 10.10
N THR A 33 -12.00 -3.86 10.47
CA THR A 33 -11.76 -3.12 11.71
C THR A 33 -10.95 -1.87 11.44
N THR A 34 -11.11 -0.86 12.30
CA THR A 34 -10.30 0.36 12.26
C THR A 34 -9.06 0.27 13.15
N SER A 35 -9.09 -0.52 14.24
CA SER A 35 -8.06 -0.52 15.28
C SER A 35 -7.71 -1.95 15.73
N TYR A 36 -6.53 -2.08 16.34
CA TYR A 36 -5.98 -3.35 16.81
C TYR A 36 -5.63 -3.25 18.29
N VAL A 37 -5.93 -4.30 19.04
CA VAL A 37 -5.63 -4.38 20.48
C VAL A 37 -4.15 -4.70 20.67
N PHE A 38 -3.53 -4.02 21.64
CA PHE A 38 -2.20 -4.37 22.14
C PHE A 38 -2.32 -5.25 23.38
N LYS A 39 -1.38 -6.17 23.54
CA LYS A 39 -1.25 -7.04 24.71
C LYS A 39 -0.98 -6.22 25.98
N ASP A 40 -0.10 -5.22 25.87
CA ASP A 40 0.31 -4.33 26.95
C ASP A 40 0.82 -3.00 26.39
N SER A 41 1.16 -2.05 27.28
CA SER A 41 1.66 -0.73 26.89
C SER A 41 3.03 -0.78 26.23
N GLN A 42 3.85 -1.77 26.55
CA GLN A 42 5.18 -1.92 25.93
C GLN A 42 5.04 -2.29 24.46
N GLU A 43 4.14 -3.22 24.11
CA GLU A 43 3.87 -3.55 22.72
C GLU A 43 3.34 -2.35 21.93
N ALA A 44 2.46 -1.54 22.53
CA ALA A 44 1.99 -0.31 21.90
C ALA A 44 3.16 0.63 21.58
N GLU A 45 4.03 0.89 22.56
CA GLU A 45 5.21 1.73 22.39
C GLU A 45 6.13 1.21 21.29
N ASP A 46 6.38 -0.10 21.26
CA ASP A 46 7.27 -0.73 20.28
C ASP A 46 6.70 -0.70 18.86
N ARG A 47 5.38 -0.88 18.70
CA ARG A 47 4.72 -0.77 17.38
C ARG A 47 4.75 0.67 16.86
N PHE A 48 4.42 1.66 17.68
CA PHE A 48 4.49 3.08 17.29
C PHE A 48 5.93 3.56 17.06
N GLY A 49 6.90 3.01 17.80
CA GLY A 49 8.32 3.25 17.62
C GLY A 49 8.96 2.47 16.47
N LEU A 50 8.17 1.70 15.69
CA LEU A 50 8.63 0.85 14.57
C LEU A 50 9.70 -0.19 14.96
N ARG A 51 9.78 -0.55 16.24
CA ARG A 51 10.69 -1.59 16.77
C ARG A 51 10.10 -2.99 16.64
N SER A 52 8.77 -3.07 16.56
CA SER A 52 8.02 -4.32 16.37
C SER A 52 7.04 -4.17 15.20
N PRO A 53 7.04 -5.09 14.22
CA PRO A 53 6.06 -5.06 13.15
C PRO A 53 4.68 -5.41 13.70
N GLY A 54 3.65 -4.77 13.15
CA GLY A 54 2.27 -5.07 13.53
C GLY A 54 1.30 -4.01 13.04
N TYR A 55 0.02 -4.30 13.25
CA TYR A 55 -1.05 -3.38 12.88
C TYR A 55 -1.38 -2.47 14.06
N ILE A 56 -1.67 -1.20 13.76
CA ILE A 56 -1.99 -0.17 14.75
C ILE A 56 -3.38 0.39 14.43
N TYR A 57 -3.57 0.85 13.19
CA TYR A 57 -4.79 1.49 12.75
C TYR A 57 -4.98 1.29 11.24
N GLY A 58 -6.20 0.97 10.81
CA GLY A 58 -6.54 0.58 9.44
C GLY A 58 -6.26 1.64 8.36
N ARG A 59 -6.13 2.92 8.75
CA ARG A 59 -5.68 3.99 7.83
C ARG A 59 -4.21 3.84 7.44
N LEU A 60 -3.39 3.22 8.30
CA LEU A 60 -1.96 3.01 8.05
C LEU A 60 -1.73 1.68 7.36
N THR A 61 -2.24 0.60 7.95
CA THR A 61 -2.07 -0.78 7.46
C THR A 61 -3.26 -1.64 7.91
N ASN A 62 -3.63 -2.62 7.09
CA ASN A 62 -4.69 -3.60 7.39
C ASN A 62 -4.32 -4.97 6.79
N PRO A 63 -4.53 -6.11 7.49
CA PRO A 63 -4.11 -7.42 6.97
C PRO A 63 -4.77 -7.81 5.65
N THR A 64 -6.02 -7.41 5.40
CA THR A 64 -6.68 -7.69 4.12
C THR A 64 -6.05 -6.87 2.99
N GLN A 65 -5.70 -5.61 3.26
CA GLN A 65 -5.02 -4.73 2.29
C GLN A 65 -3.57 -5.17 2.05
N ASP A 66 -2.84 -5.57 3.09
CA ASP A 66 -1.45 -6.04 3.02
C ASP A 66 -1.28 -7.22 2.06
N VAL A 67 -2.25 -8.15 2.01
CA VAL A 67 -2.25 -9.23 1.02
C VAL A 67 -2.36 -8.69 -0.41
N PHE A 68 -3.24 -7.72 -0.64
CA PHE A 68 -3.39 -7.08 -1.95
C PHE A 68 -2.11 -6.33 -2.34
N GLU A 69 -1.54 -5.54 -1.42
CA GLU A 69 -0.30 -4.78 -1.64
C GLU A 69 0.87 -5.69 -2.00
N LYS A 70 1.11 -6.75 -1.22
CA LYS A 70 2.15 -7.74 -1.51
C LYS A 70 1.94 -8.43 -2.86
N ARG A 71 0.68 -8.70 -3.23
CA ARG A 71 0.36 -9.32 -4.52
C ARG A 71 0.65 -8.39 -5.68
N ILE A 72 0.23 -7.13 -5.62
CA ILE A 72 0.52 -6.14 -6.66
C ILE A 72 2.04 -5.94 -6.78
N ALA A 73 2.75 -5.80 -5.67
CA ALA A 73 4.21 -5.69 -5.68
C ALA A 73 4.87 -6.89 -6.39
N ALA A 74 4.44 -8.11 -6.09
CA ALA A 74 4.96 -9.31 -6.73
C ALA A 74 4.64 -9.40 -8.23
N LEU A 75 3.46 -8.92 -8.66
CA LEU A 75 3.05 -8.95 -10.08
C LEU A 75 3.77 -7.89 -10.92
N GLU A 76 4.03 -6.71 -10.35
CA GLU A 76 4.72 -5.60 -11.03
C GLU A 76 6.26 -5.69 -10.89
N GLY A 77 6.77 -6.62 -10.10
CA GLY A 77 8.20 -6.72 -9.80
C GLY A 77 8.73 -5.57 -8.92
N GLY A 78 7.84 -4.90 -8.19
CA GLY A 78 8.17 -3.84 -7.26
C GLY A 78 8.61 -4.36 -5.88
N THR A 79 9.28 -3.52 -5.10
CA THR A 79 9.72 -3.87 -3.73
C THR A 79 8.57 -3.84 -2.71
N ALA A 80 7.57 -2.99 -2.94
CA ALA A 80 6.38 -2.82 -2.12
C ALA A 80 5.26 -2.16 -2.94
N ALA A 81 4.04 -2.16 -2.40
CA ALA A 81 2.91 -1.39 -2.92
C ALA A 81 2.08 -0.85 -1.75
N ILE A 82 1.23 0.14 -2.03
CA ILE A 82 0.26 0.70 -1.06
C ILE A 82 -1.13 0.74 -1.69
N ALA A 83 -2.15 0.30 -0.94
CA ALA A 83 -3.54 0.35 -1.35
C ALA A 83 -4.14 1.70 -0.98
N LEU A 84 -4.80 2.35 -1.94
CA LEU A 84 -5.38 3.67 -1.75
C LEU A 84 -6.85 3.70 -2.17
N ALA A 85 -7.56 4.75 -1.74
CA ALA A 85 -8.99 4.89 -1.97
C ALA A 85 -9.36 5.05 -3.46
N SER A 86 -8.44 5.54 -4.30
CA SER A 86 -8.66 5.73 -5.73
C SER A 86 -7.36 5.83 -6.51
N GLY A 87 -7.45 5.72 -7.84
CA GLY A 87 -6.33 5.99 -8.74
C GLY A 87 -5.84 7.45 -8.66
N ALA A 88 -6.75 8.41 -8.46
CA ALA A 88 -6.37 9.82 -8.25
C ALA A 88 -5.53 9.99 -6.99
N ALA A 89 -5.92 9.33 -5.88
CA ALA A 89 -5.14 9.35 -4.65
C ALA A 89 -3.75 8.72 -4.85
N ALA A 90 -3.64 7.66 -5.64
CA ALA A 90 -2.35 7.05 -5.98
C ALA A 90 -1.41 8.01 -6.72
N VAL A 91 -1.92 8.74 -7.71
CA VAL A 91 -1.13 9.76 -8.41
C VAL A 91 -0.74 10.90 -7.47
N THR A 92 -1.70 11.48 -6.74
CA THR A 92 -1.43 12.59 -5.82
C THR A 92 -0.42 12.21 -4.74
N TYR A 93 -0.57 11.06 -4.09
CA TYR A 93 0.35 10.61 -3.03
C TYR A 93 1.75 10.36 -3.57
N SER A 94 1.87 9.79 -4.77
CA SER A 94 3.18 9.55 -5.40
C SER A 94 3.93 10.86 -5.64
N ILE A 95 3.23 11.89 -6.12
CA ILE A 95 3.84 13.21 -6.36
C ILE A 95 4.18 13.92 -5.06
N LEU A 96 3.26 14.02 -4.11
CA LEU A 96 3.50 14.71 -2.83
C LEU A 96 4.56 14.02 -1.96
N ASN A 97 4.85 12.74 -2.20
CA ASN A 97 5.94 12.04 -1.53
C ASN A 97 7.32 12.35 -2.13
N LEU A 98 7.38 12.86 -3.37
CA LEU A 98 8.62 13.11 -4.11
C LEU A 98 8.95 14.59 -4.31
N ALA A 99 7.92 15.43 -4.48
CA ALA A 99 8.06 16.83 -4.84
C ALA A 99 7.33 17.73 -3.83
N GLY A 100 7.90 18.91 -3.57
CA GLY A 100 7.32 19.96 -2.76
C GLY A 100 7.45 21.34 -3.41
N ALA A 101 7.22 22.38 -2.62
CA ALA A 101 7.25 23.75 -3.12
C ALA A 101 8.63 24.12 -3.70
N GLY A 102 8.62 24.65 -4.92
CA GLY A 102 9.82 25.01 -5.69
C GLY A 102 10.39 23.89 -6.56
N ASP A 103 9.87 22.66 -6.50
CA ASP A 103 10.27 21.57 -7.39
C ASP A 103 9.54 21.67 -8.75
N GLU A 104 10.12 21.04 -9.78
CA GLU A 104 9.55 21.00 -11.13
C GLU A 104 9.07 19.58 -11.49
N ILE A 105 7.84 19.46 -11.99
CA ILE A 105 7.26 18.21 -12.47
C ILE A 105 7.13 18.27 -13.99
N VAL A 106 7.84 17.38 -14.69
CA VAL A 106 7.71 17.22 -16.15
C VAL A 106 6.82 16.01 -16.45
N SER A 107 5.74 16.23 -17.21
CA SER A 107 4.81 15.18 -17.61
C SER A 107 4.60 15.12 -19.12
N ALA A 108 4.09 14.00 -19.61
CA ALA A 108 3.59 13.91 -20.99
C ALA A 108 2.46 14.93 -21.23
N SER A 109 2.28 15.37 -22.48
CA SER A 109 1.23 16.32 -22.85
C SER A 109 -0.17 15.70 -22.91
N THR A 110 -0.26 14.37 -23.01
CA THR A 110 -1.53 13.63 -23.09
C THR A 110 -1.72 12.78 -21.84
N LEU A 111 -2.41 13.34 -20.85
CA LEU A 111 -2.74 12.68 -19.58
C LEU A 111 -4.24 12.42 -19.46
N TYR A 112 -4.62 11.53 -18.55
CA TYR A 112 -6.01 11.45 -18.10
C TYR A 112 -6.46 12.82 -17.56
N GLY A 113 -7.67 13.28 -17.92
CA GLY A 113 -8.11 14.64 -17.65
C GLY A 113 -8.01 15.07 -16.18
N GLY A 114 -8.34 14.19 -15.24
CA GLY A 114 -8.19 14.49 -13.81
C GLY A 114 -6.73 14.63 -13.36
N THR A 115 -5.80 13.89 -13.97
CA THR A 115 -4.36 14.03 -13.70
C THR A 115 -3.78 15.27 -14.36
N TYR A 116 -4.27 15.61 -15.56
CA TYR A 116 -3.93 16.87 -16.22
C TYR A 116 -4.29 18.06 -15.33
N GLU A 117 -5.53 18.09 -14.81
CA GLU A 117 -5.98 19.18 -13.95
C GLU A 117 -5.27 19.21 -12.59
N LEU A 118 -4.94 18.03 -12.04
CA LEU A 118 -4.11 17.92 -10.85
C LEU A 118 -2.77 18.64 -11.04
N PHE A 119 -2.10 18.45 -12.18
CA PHE A 119 -0.78 19.03 -12.44
C PHE A 119 -0.85 20.49 -12.88
N LEU A 120 -1.87 20.86 -13.67
CA LEU A 120 -2.01 22.21 -14.20
C LEU A 120 -2.51 23.21 -13.17
N ASP A 121 -3.44 22.82 -12.30
CA ASP A 121 -4.17 23.76 -11.44
C ASP A 121 -4.04 23.41 -9.95
N THR A 122 -4.20 22.14 -9.56
CA THR A 122 -4.26 21.80 -8.13
C THR A 122 -2.90 21.84 -7.43
N LEU A 123 -1.87 21.20 -7.99
CA LEU A 123 -0.53 21.15 -7.38
C LEU A 123 0.19 22.50 -7.35
N PRO A 124 0.11 23.38 -8.38
CA PRO A 124 0.73 24.70 -8.32
C PRO A 124 0.26 25.58 -7.17
N HIS A 125 -0.94 25.35 -6.63
CA HIS A 125 -1.42 26.04 -5.42
C HIS A 125 -0.66 25.62 -4.14
N LEU A 126 0.13 24.55 -4.18
CA LEU A 126 0.94 24.05 -3.05
C LEU A 126 2.40 24.55 -3.09
N GLY A 127 2.75 25.42 -4.06
CA GLY A 127 4.08 25.99 -4.26
C GLY A 127 4.88 25.25 -5.33
#